data_AF-A0A8I1V226-F1
#
_entry.id   AF-A0A8I1V226-F1
#
_cell.length_a   1.000
_cell.length_b   1.000
_cell.length_c   1.000
_cell.angle_alpha   90.00
_cell.angle_beta   90.00
_cell.angle_gamma   90.00
#
_symmetry.space_group_name_H-M   'P 1'
#
loop_
_entity.id
_entity.type
_entity.pdbx_description
1 polymer ?
#
loop_
_entity_poly.entity_id
_entity_poly.type
_entity_poly.pdbx_seq_one_letter_code
_entity_poly.pdbx_strand_id
1 'polypeptide(L)' 'MTARKLTVSLDPDVVDRAKLEVAEGRAESLSAWMNAAAQARLDSEEVAAVLADLFDATGGPVTDVELAEARERLAAVEPR' A
#
# COMPACT_ATOMS: atom_id res chain seq x y z
N MET A 1 -21.52 11.43 -5.85
CA MET A 1 -20.05 11.58 -5.99
C MET A 1 -19.77 12.50 -7.18
N THR A 2 -19.04 13.59 -6.97
CA THR A 2 -18.65 14.51 -8.07
C THR A 2 -17.33 14.04 -8.66
N ALA A 3 -17.37 13.48 -9.88
CA ALA A 3 -16.18 13.06 -10.60
C ALA A 3 -15.76 14.14 -11.62
N ARG A 4 -14.47 14.49 -11.65
CA ARG A 4 -13.88 15.28 -12.74
C ARG A 4 -13.52 14.34 -13.89
N LYS A 5 -13.86 14.72 -15.12
CA LYS A 5 -13.53 13.94 -16.32
C LYS A 5 -12.13 14.31 -16.79
N LEU A 6 -11.31 13.29 -17.04
CA LEU A 6 -9.96 13.43 -17.57
C LEU A 6 -9.80 12.41 -18.72
N THR A 7 -9.14 12.82 -19.80
CA THR A 7 -8.68 11.91 -20.85
C THR A 7 -7.23 11.59 -20.57
N VAL A 8 -6.90 10.30 -20.48
CA VAL A 8 -5.54 9.81 -20.23
C VAL A 8 -5.17 8.77 -21.27
N SER A 9 -3.89 8.68 -21.58
CA SER A 9 -3.32 7.58 -22.35
C SER A 9 -2.77 6.54 -21.37
N LEU A 10 -3.03 5.27 -21.65
CA LEU A 10 -2.55 4.14 -20.87
C LEU A 10 -1.86 3.16 -21.82
N ASP A 11 -0.96 2.36 -21.26
CA ASP A 11 -0.40 1.22 -21.97
C ASP A 11 -1.54 0.27 -22.42
N PRO A 12 -1.52 -0.24 -23.67
CA PRO A 12 -2.53 -1.19 -24.16
C PRO A 12 -2.76 -2.38 -23.22
N ASP A 13 -1.69 -2.95 -22.65
CA ASP A 13 -1.79 -4.13 -21.78
C ASP A 13 -2.55 -3.80 -20.48
N VAL A 14 -2.37 -2.58 -19.97
CA VAL A 14 -3.11 -2.07 -18.80
C VAL A 14 -4.58 -1.89 -19.13
N VAL A 15 -4.91 -1.36 -20.31
CA VAL A 15 -6.29 -1.20 -20.76
C VAL A 15 -6.99 -2.55 -20.88
N ASP A 16 -6.32 -3.55 -21.46
CA ASP A 16 -6.89 -4.88 -21.65
C ASP A 16 -7.10 -5.60 -20.32
N ARG A 17 -6.14 -5.48 -19.39
CA ARG A 17 -6.30 -6.00 -18.02
C ARG A 17 -7.48 -5.36 -17.30
N ALA A 18 -7.60 -4.03 -17.36
CA ALA A 18 -8.68 -3.30 -16.70
C ALA A 18 -10.06 -3.69 -17.26
N LYS A 19 -10.17 -3.84 -18.59
CA LYS A 19 -11.40 -4.33 -19.24
C LYS A 19 -11.76 -5.74 -18.79
N LEU A 20 -10.78 -6.63 -18.69
CA LEU A 20 -11.00 -8.01 -18.21
C LEU A 20 -11.55 -8.01 -16.78
N GLU A 21 -10.96 -7.23 -15.85
CA GLU A 21 -11.46 -7.13 -14.47
C GLU A 21 -12.88 -6.58 -14.39
N VAL A 22 -13.23 -5.62 -15.24
CA VAL A 22 -14.61 -5.11 -15.33
C VAL A 22 -15.55 -6.20 -15.85
N ALA A 23 -15.15 -6.94 -16.89
CA ALA A 23 -15.95 -8.02 -17.45
C ALA A 23 -16.19 -9.17 -16.46
N GLU A 24 -15.23 -9.45 -15.59
CA GLU A 24 -15.35 -10.46 -14.53
C GLU A 24 -16.05 -9.93 -13.26
N GLY A 25 -16.50 -8.68 -13.26
CA GLY A 25 -17.19 -8.05 -12.12
C GLY A 25 -16.28 -7.73 -10.93
N ARG A 26 -14.96 -7.77 -11.12
CA ARG A 26 -13.98 -7.36 -10.09
C ARG A 26 -13.87 -5.84 -9.94
N ALA A 27 -14.26 -5.10 -10.97
CA ALA A 27 -14.42 -3.66 -10.92
C ALA A 27 -15.75 -3.24 -11.58
N GLU A 28 -16.44 -2.27 -10.99
CA GLU A 28 -17.75 -1.81 -11.50
C GLU A 28 -17.66 -1.05 -12.83
N SER A 29 -16.52 -0.42 -13.11
CA SER A 29 -16.23 0.31 -14.34
C SER A 29 -14.74 0.59 -14.48
N LEU A 30 -14.30 1.04 -15.66
CA LEU A 30 -12.91 1.47 -15.88
C LEU A 30 -12.52 2.64 -14.97
N SER A 31 -13.45 3.56 -14.71
CA SER A 31 -13.20 4.68 -13.80
C SER A 31 -13.06 4.21 -12.35
N ALA A 32 -13.88 3.24 -11.93
CA ALA A 32 -13.74 2.63 -10.60
C ALA A 32 -12.40 1.89 -10.45
N TRP A 33 -12.02 1.12 -11.48
CA TRP A 33 -10.73 0.43 -11.54
C TRP A 33 -9.54 1.40 -11.42
N MET A 34 -9.56 2.48 -12.21
CA MET A 34 -8.51 3.50 -12.19
C MET A 34 -8.45 4.24 -10.85
N ASN A 35 -9.60 4.60 -10.27
CA ASN A 35 -9.64 5.26 -8.98
C ASN A 35 -9.09 4.35 -7.86
N ALA A 36 -9.40 3.05 -7.89
CA ALA A 36 -8.88 2.09 -6.92
C ALA A 36 -7.35 1.96 -7.05
N ALA A 37 -6.82 1.87 -8.27
CA ALA A 37 -5.38 1.84 -8.50
C ALA A 37 -4.68 3.13 -8.04
N ALA A 38 -5.28 4.30 -8.33
CA ALA A 38 -4.75 5.59 -7.89
C ALA A 38 -4.77 5.71 -6.35
N GLN A 39 -5.85 5.26 -5.70
CA GLN A 39 -5.95 5.27 -4.25
C GLN A 39 -4.91 4.35 -3.60
N ALA A 40 -4.74 3.13 -4.10
CA ALA A 40 -3.73 2.21 -3.60
C ALA A 40 -2.31 2.79 -3.68
N ARG A 41 -2.02 3.58 -4.73
CA ARG A 41 -0.74 4.29 -4.86
C ARG A 41 -0.59 5.38 -3.80
N LEU A 42 -1.61 6.21 -3.60
CA LEU A 42 -1.60 7.29 -2.60
C LEU A 42 -1.48 6.74 -1.18
N ASP A 43 -2.23 5.70 -0.84
CA ASP A 43 -2.15 5.04 0.46
C ASP A 43 -0.73 4.49 0.70
N SER A 44 -0.11 3.91 -0.33
CA SER A 44 1.27 3.42 -0.23
C SER A 44 2.28 4.56 -0.04
N GLU A 45 2.07 5.72 -0.66
CA GLU A 45 2.91 6.90 -0.46
C GLU A 45 2.74 7.48 0.95
N GLU A 46 1.50 7.53 1.46
CA GLU A 46 1.20 7.98 2.82
C GLU A 46 1.85 7.08 3.86
N VAL A 47 1.70 5.76 3.72
CA VAL A 47 2.36 4.79 4.62
C VAL A 47 3.88 4.94 4.58
N ALA A 48 4.47 5.11 3.39
CA ALA A 48 5.91 5.31 3.26
C ALA A 48 6.38 6.60 3.97
N ALA A 49 5.61 7.68 3.89
CA ALA A 49 5.92 8.93 4.59
C ALA A 49 5.86 8.76 6.11
N VAL A 50 4.80 8.14 6.63
CA VAL A 50 4.66 7.87 8.07
C VAL A 50 5.79 6.98 8.58
N LEU A 51 6.19 5.96 7.82
CA LEU A 51 7.32 5.10 8.19
C LEU A 51 8.66 5.84 8.17
N ALA A 52 8.87 6.75 7.21
CA ALA A 52 10.08 7.57 7.17
C ALA A 52 10.16 8.47 8.42
N ASP A 53 9.07 9.17 8.76
CA ASP A 53 9.02 10.03 9.95
C ASP A 53 9.25 9.21 11.24
N LEU A 54 8.69 8.01 11.33
CA LEU A 54 8.89 7.12 12.47
C LEU A 54 10.36 6.70 12.58
N PHE A 55 10.99 6.28 11.48
CA PHE A 55 12.39 5.87 11.51
C PHE A 55 13.32 7.03 11.85
N ASP A 56 13.07 8.23 11.33
CA ASP A 56 13.85 9.41 11.70
C ASP A 56 13.71 9.72 13.20
N ALA A 57 12.53 9.53 13.78
CA ALA A 57 12.29 9.73 15.22
C ALA A 57 12.87 8.61 16.12
N THR A 58 12.93 7.37 15.63
CA THR A 58 13.37 6.19 16.42
C THR A 58 14.81 5.77 16.18
N GLY A 59 15.55 6.46 15.29
CA GLY A 59 16.96 6.16 14.99
C GLY A 59 17.17 5.16 13.86
N GLY A 60 16.13 4.88 13.07
CA GLY A 60 16.17 4.03 11.89
C GLY A 60 15.33 2.75 12.01
N PRO A 61 15.42 1.85 11.01
CA PRO A 61 14.82 0.53 11.06
C PRO A 61 15.41 -0.34 12.19
N VAL A 62 14.62 -1.27 12.72
CA VAL A 62 15.08 -2.20 13.75
C VAL A 62 16.26 -3.03 13.23
N THR A 63 17.32 -3.10 14.01
CA THR A 63 18.49 -3.93 13.71
C THR A 63 18.28 -5.37 14.20
N ASP A 64 19.08 -6.29 13.67
CA ASP A 64 19.05 -7.69 14.12
C ASP A 64 19.38 -7.84 15.61
N VAL A 65 20.26 -6.97 16.14
CA VAL A 65 20.65 -6.94 17.55
C VAL A 65 19.47 -6.50 18.41
N GLU A 66 18.83 -5.39 18.07
CA GLU A 66 17.65 -4.88 18.80
C GLU A 66 16.49 -5.88 18.76
N LEU A 67 16.30 -6.57 17.64
CA LEU A 67 15.28 -7.61 17.50
C LEU A 67 15.60 -8.83 18.38
N ALA A 68 16.86 -9.24 18.46
CA ALA A 68 17.29 -10.34 19.34
C ALA A 68 17.06 -9.99 20.82
N GLU A 69 17.43 -8.78 21.23
CA GLU A 69 17.20 -8.30 22.60
C GLU A 69 15.69 -8.22 22.93
N ALA A 70 14.88 -7.72 22.00
CA ALA A 70 13.43 -7.65 22.19
C ALA A 70 12.81 -9.04 22.38
N ARG A 71 13.26 -10.04 21.60
CA ARG A 71 12.83 -11.44 21.71
C ARG A 71 13.25 -12.06 23.05
N GLU A 72 14.47 -11.79 23.50
CA GLU A 72 14.95 -12.25 24.81
C GLU A 72 14.09 -11.70 25.95
N ARG A 73 13.82 -10.39 25.92
CA ARG A 73 12.94 -9.73 26.91
C ARG A 73 11.54 -10.32 26.89
N LEU A 74 10.96 -10.54 25.71
CA LEU A 74 9.62 -11.12 25.58
C LEU A 74 9.54 -12.53 26.18
N ALA A 75 10.52 -13.39 25.88
CA ALA A 75 10.59 -14.75 26.41
C ALA A 75 10.73 -14.79 27.95
N ALA A 76 11.25 -13.74 28.58
CA ALA A 76 11.37 -13.63 30.03
C ALA A 76 10.05 -13.25 30.73
N VAL A 77 9.06 -12.71 30.01
CA VAL A 77 7.77 -12.26 30.56
C VAL A 77 6.59 -13.16 30.20
N GLU A 78 6.70 -13.97 29.14
CA GLU A 78 5.67 -14.95 28.78
C GLU A 78 5.74 -16.17 29.72
N PRO A 79 4.64 -16.52 30.44
CA PRO A 79 4.60 -17.73 31.25
C PRO A 79 4.65 -18.96 30.34
N ARG A 80 5.52 -19.89 30.70
CA ARG A 80 5.77 -21.15 29.98
C ARG A 80 4.58 -22.11 30.00
#